data_AF-A0A915TZF6-F1
#
_entry.id   AF-A0A915TZF6-F1
#
_cell.length_a   1.000
_cell.length_b   1.000
_cell.length_c   1.000
_cell.angle_alpha   90.00
_cell.angle_beta   90.00
_cell.angle_gamma   90.00
#
_symmetry.space_group_name_H-M   'P 1'
#
loop_
_entity.id
_entity.type
_entity.pdbx_description
1 polymer ?
#
loop_
_entity_poly.entity_id
_entity_poly.type
_entity_poly.pdbx_seq_one_letter_code
_entity_poly.pdbx_strand_id
1 'polypeptide(L)' 'MKSLSHMGLDAERYFWRTTQQQEIDYIEETAQSLTAWEFKWNPEAKARIPKTFTRAYPEARCAVVTPENFTEFLTTETD' A
#
# COMPACT_ATOMS: atom_id res chain seq x y z
N MET A 1 -10.09 -5.52 -19.75
CA MET A 1 -8.99 -5.51 -18.77
C MET A 1 -8.59 -6.98 -18.58
N LYS A 2 -7.39 -7.37 -19.02
CA LYS A 2 -6.96 -8.78 -19.02
C LYS A 2 -6.56 -9.18 -17.60
N SER A 3 -7.23 -10.21 -17.09
CA SER A 3 -7.07 -10.78 -15.76
C SER A 3 -5.65 -11.32 -15.54
N LEU A 4 -4.95 -10.82 -14.52
CA LEU A 4 -3.76 -11.45 -13.93
C LEU A 4 -4.19 -12.33 -12.76
N SER A 5 -5.03 -13.31 -13.06
CA SER A 5 -5.48 -14.36 -12.13
C SER A 5 -4.61 -15.60 -12.32
N HIS A 6 -3.41 -15.62 -11.73
CA HIS A 6 -2.64 -16.89 -11.68
C HIS A 6 -1.58 -17.05 -10.57
N MET A 7 -1.62 -16.27 -9.49
CA MET A 7 -0.90 -16.63 -8.25
C MET A 7 -1.85 -16.34 -7.09
N GLY A 8 -2.25 -17.39 -6.39
CA GLY A 8 -3.41 -17.43 -5.48
C GLY A 8 -3.24 -16.63 -4.19
N LEU A 9 -3.07 -15.33 -4.31
CA LEU A 9 -3.32 -14.37 -3.26
C LEU A 9 -4.54 -13.56 -3.68
N ASP A 10 -5.68 -13.87 -3.07
CA ASP A 10 -6.90 -13.10 -3.23
C ASP A 10 -6.74 -11.75 -2.51
N ALA A 11 -5.90 -10.89 -3.09
CA ALA A 11 -5.70 -9.52 -2.67
C ALA A 11 -6.33 -8.58 -3.70
N GLU A 12 -7.36 -7.86 -3.28
CA GLU A 12 -7.96 -6.78 -4.06
C GLU A 12 -7.09 -5.54 -3.98
N ARG A 13 -6.91 -4.86 -5.12
CA ARG A 13 -5.96 -3.75 -5.26
C ARG A 13 -6.69 -2.45 -5.49
N TYR A 14 -6.35 -1.42 -4.71
CA TYR A 14 -7.02 -0.13 -4.76
C TYR A 14 -6.05 1.04 -4.80
N PHE A 15 -6.57 2.15 -5.32
CA PHE A 15 -6.01 3.49 -5.13
C PHE A 15 -6.96 4.27 -4.21
N TRP A 16 -6.42 5.09 -3.32
CA TRP A 16 -7.24 5.86 -2.39
C TRP A 16 -7.03 7.35 -2.57
N ARG A 17 -8.15 8.10 -2.64
CA ARG A 17 -8.16 9.55 -2.76
C ARG A 17 -9.37 10.12 -2.03
N THR A 18 -9.23 11.31 -1.46
CA THR A 18 -10.33 12.07 -0.84
C THR A 18 -10.73 13.30 -1.64
N THR A 19 -11.89 13.86 -1.34
CA THR A 19 -12.33 15.17 -1.88
C THR A 19 -11.38 16.32 -1.53
N GLN A 20 -10.60 16.17 -0.45
CA GLN A 20 -9.56 17.11 -0.02
C GLN A 20 -8.20 16.80 -0.67
N GLN A 21 -8.17 15.97 -1.72
CA GLN A 21 -6.98 15.63 -2.50
C GLN A 21 -5.85 14.97 -1.69
N GLN A 22 -6.16 14.36 -0.54
CA GLN A 22 -5.24 13.41 0.09
C GLN A 22 -5.27 12.09 -0.66
N GLU A 23 -4.11 11.45 -0.80
CA GLU A 23 -3.89 10.28 -1.65
C GLU A 23 -3.10 9.22 -0.91
N ILE A 24 -3.28 7.97 -1.33
CA ILE A 24 -2.38 6.84 -1.08
C ILE A 24 -2.15 6.14 -2.40
N ASP A 25 -0.87 5.92 -2.73
CA ASP A 25 -0.44 5.36 -4.00
C ASP A 25 -0.93 3.93 -4.24
N TYR A 26 -0.97 3.08 -3.22
CA TYR A 26 -1.36 1.68 -3.40
C TYR A 26 -1.90 1.05 -2.13
N ILE A 27 -2.96 0.25 -2.27
CA ILE A 27 -3.57 -0.51 -1.19
C ILE A 27 -3.85 -1.93 -1.68
N GLU A 28 -3.56 -2.90 -0.81
CA GLU A 28 -3.99 -4.29 -0.96
C GLU A 28 -4.88 -4.69 0.20
N GLU A 29 -6.01 -5.30 -0.12
CA GLU A 29 -6.95 -5.87 0.82
C GLU A 29 -7.05 -7.37 0.60
N THR A 30 -6.80 -8.14 1.65
CA THR A 30 -7.13 -9.56 1.70
C THR A 30 -8.32 -9.77 2.63
N ALA A 31 -8.84 -10.99 2.71
CA ALA A 31 -9.88 -11.34 3.68
C ALA A 31 -9.51 -11.04 5.14
N GLN A 32 -8.23 -10.84 5.46
CA GLN A 32 -7.72 -10.71 6.83
C GLN A 32 -7.00 -9.39 7.11
N SER A 33 -6.59 -8.64 6.08
CA SER A 33 -5.73 -7.48 6.27
C SER A 33 -5.92 -6.44 5.19
N LEU A 34 -5.70 -5.19 5.58
CA LEU A 34 -5.59 -4.05 4.69
C LEU A 34 -4.18 -3.47 4.85
N THR A 35 -3.45 -3.34 3.75
CA THR A 35 -2.11 -2.75 3.74
C THR A 35 -2.04 -1.61 2.75
N ALA A 36 -1.45 -0.50 3.17
CA ALA A 36 -1.30 0.73 2.39
C ALA A 36 0.17 1.08 2.23
N TRP A 37 0.56 1.43 1.01
CA TRP A 37 1.92 1.84 0.67
C TRP A 37 1.96 3.21 -0.01
N GLU A 38 3.01 3.95 0.32
CA GLU A 38 3.44 5.17 -0.34
C GLU A 38 4.80 4.96 -0.97
N PHE A 39 4.97 5.31 -2.25
CA PHE A 39 6.24 5.15 -2.94
C PHE A 39 6.98 6.48 -3.00
N LYS A 40 8.29 6.46 -2.74
CA LYS A 40 9.17 7.61 -2.97
C LYS A 40 10.46 7.18 -3.61
N TRP A 41 10.91 7.94 -4.61
CA TRP A 41 12.19 7.69 -5.25
C TRP A 41 13.39 8.12 -4.38
N ASN A 42 13.26 9.24 -3.66
CA ASN A 42 14.29 9.70 -2.73
C ASN A 42 14.04 9.06 -1.34
N PRO A 43 14.96 8.25 -0.81
CA PRO A 43 14.83 7.66 0.52
C PRO A 43 14.75 8.68 1.66
N GLU A 44 15.34 9.87 1.48
CA GLU A 44 15.30 10.96 2.45
C GLU A 44 14.01 11.80 2.36
N ALA A 45 13.17 11.56 1.35
CA ALA A 45 11.92 12.30 1.22
C ALA A 45 10.99 11.99 2.39
N LYS A 46 10.39 13.04 2.96
CA LYS A 46 9.36 12.88 3.98
C LYS A 46 8.09 12.32 3.34
N ALA A 47 7.94 11.00 3.37
CA ALA A 47 6.68 10.33 3.13
C ALA A 47 5.97 10.03 4.44
N ARG A 48 4.67 10.28 4.47
CA ARG A 48 3.80 9.89 5.57
C ARG A 48 2.46 9.51 5.01
N ILE A 49 1.91 8.41 5.50
CA ILE A 49 0.52 8.06 5.24
C ILE A 49 -0.37 9.16 5.83
N PRO A 50 -1.39 9.66 5.10
CA PRO A 50 -2.26 10.70 5.61
C PRO A 50 -2.95 10.28 6.91
N LYS A 51 -2.96 11.16 7.92
CA LYS A 51 -3.67 10.91 9.20
C LYS A 51 -5.16 10.63 9.01
N THR A 52 -5.74 11.14 7.92
CA THR A 52 -7.13 10.88 7.55
C THR A 52 -7.34 9.39 7.24
N PHE A 53 -6.38 8.78 6.55
CA PHE A 53 -6.42 7.35 6.25
C PHE A 53 -6.23 6.51 7.50
N THR A 54 -5.18 6.75 8.29
CA THR A 54 -4.91 5.95 9.50
C THR A 54 -6.01 6.06 10.55
N ARG A 55 -6.78 7.15 10.56
CA ARG A 55 -7.97 7.27 11.41
C ARG A 55 -9.18 6.52 10.87
N ALA A 56 -9.34 6.48 9.54
CA ALA A 56 -10.45 5.78 8.90
C ALA A 56 -10.25 4.25 8.91
N TYR A 57 -8.99 3.80 8.80
CA TYR A 57 -8.59 2.40 8.80
C TYR A 57 -7.51 2.17 9.86
N PRO A 58 -7.87 2.15 11.16
CA PRO A 58 -6.90 2.06 12.25
C PRO A 58 -6.11 0.74 12.28
N GLU A 59 -6.71 -0.33 11.76
CA GLU A 59 -6.08 -1.66 11.68
C GLU A 59 -5.24 -1.85 10.41
N ALA A 60 -5.20 -0.86 9.51
CA ALA A 60 -4.45 -0.97 8.28
C ALA A 60 -2.95 -0.90 8.55
N ARG A 61 -2.21 -1.86 8.00
CA ARG A 61 -0.75 -1.79 7.94
C ARG A 61 -0.34 -0.70 6.97
N CYS A 62 0.72 0.02 7.30
CA CYS A 62 1.12 1.21 6.59
C CYS A 62 2.62 1.20 6.40
N ALA A 63 3.11 1.34 5.17
CA ALA A 63 4.54 1.38 4.88
C ALA A 63 4.88 2.42 3.82
N VAL A 64 6.14 2.86 3.83
CA VAL A 64 6.72 3.69 2.77
C VAL A 64 7.76 2.85 2.07
N VAL A 65 7.67 2.77 0.74
CA VAL A 65 8.63 2.05 -0.10
C VAL A 65 9.52 3.05 -0.82
N THR A 66 10.82 2.81 -0.72
CA THR A 66 11.88 3.58 -1.36
C THR A 66 12.82 2.61 -2.09
N PRO A 67 13.72 3.09 -2.97
CA PRO A 67 14.71 2.21 -3.59
C PRO A 67 15.57 1.42 -2.60
N GLU A 68 15.72 1.88 -1.35
CA GLU A 68 16.49 1.18 -0.31
C GLU A 68 15.78 -0.06 0.24
N ASN A 69 14.45 -0.03 0.38
CA ASN A 69 13.66 -1.13 0.92
C ASN A 69 12.71 -1.79 -0.11
N PHE A 70 12.87 -1.45 -1.39
CA PHE A 70 12.03 -1.97 -2.47
C PHE A 70 12.07 -3.49 -2.58
N THR A 71 13.24 -4.10 -2.33
CA THR A 71 13.36 -5.56 -2.32
C THR A 71 12.48 -6.18 -1.25
N GLU A 72 12.41 -5.59 -0.05
CA GLU A 72 11.55 -6.09 1.03
C GLU A 72 10.08 -6.09 0.61
N PHE A 73 9.64 -5.02 -0.08
CA PHE A 73 8.30 -4.92 -0.65
C PHE A 73 8.01 -5.99 -1.72
N LEU A 74 8.99 -6.42 -2.51
CA LEU A 74 8.80 -7.49 -3.49
C LEU A 74 8.85 -8.89 -2.88
N THR A 75 9.48 -9.03 -1.72
CA THR A 75 9.66 -10.32 -1.02
C THR A 75 8.65 -10.55 0.09
N THR A 76 7.68 -9.64 0.28
CA THR A 76 6.53 -9.88 1.15
C THR A 76 5.57 -10.90 0.52
N GLU A 77 6.05 -12.12 0.33
CA GLU A 77 5.28 -13.30 -0.07
C GLU A 77 5.75 -14.48 0.79
N THR A 78 4.85 -14.99 1.64
CA THR A 78 4.92 -16.29 2.37
C THR A 78 5.99 -16.48 3.45
N ASP A 79 5.55 -16.43 4.71
CA ASP A 79 5.70 -17.60 5.60
C ASP A 79 4.38 -18.39 5.54
#